data_AF-A0AAW2INA1-F1
#
_entry.id   AF-A0AAW2INA1-F1
#
_cell.length_a   1.000
_cell.length_b   1.000
_cell.length_c   1.000
_cell.angle_alpha   90.00
_cell.angle_beta   90.00
_cell.angle_gamma   90.00
#
_symmetry.space_group_name_H-M   'P 1'
#
loop_
_entity.id
_entity.type
_entity.pdbx_description
1 polymer ?
#
loop_
_entity_poly.entity_id
_entity_poly.type
_entity_poly.pdbx_seq_one_letter_code
_entity_poly.pdbx_strand_id
1 'polypeptide(L)'
;MPLDHPIIFLLPNAHFPLWLVVLCGSCSLAILHYIVEKEPPKNEQIPAVVIAFVMSVFWISTVAGELLNCLAALGVLLHLPSALLGLTVLAWGNSVGDLVADVAVAKAGQPAMAMAGCFAGPMFNMLFGLGTALVIQTADVFPEAYQLHFHTSIVVAFVFLILSLMGSLLVVTWCRFRVPRFWGFCLVSLYIIFIAVSLVIASFSF
;
A
#
# COMPACT_ATOMS: atom_id res chain seq x y z
N MET A 1 -7.17 24.40 -16.97
CA MET A 1 -6.13 24.78 -15.99
C MET A 1 -5.73 23.47 -15.31
N PRO A 2 -4.49 23.00 -15.45
CA PRO A 2 -4.11 21.71 -14.92
C PRO A 2 -4.08 21.78 -13.39
N LEU A 3 -4.70 20.80 -12.74
CA LEU A 3 -4.77 20.64 -11.29
C LEU A 3 -3.48 19.95 -10.80
N ASP A 4 -2.34 20.63 -10.96
CA ASP A 4 -1.03 20.14 -10.48
C ASP A 4 -0.70 20.64 -9.07
N HIS A 5 -1.71 21.02 -8.28
CA HIS A 5 -1.50 21.32 -6.87
C HIS A 5 -1.58 20.03 -6.07
N PRO A 6 -0.48 19.58 -5.41
CA PRO A 6 -0.60 18.56 -4.38
C PRO A 6 -1.66 19.07 -3.41
N ILE A 7 -2.60 18.21 -3.02
CA ILE A 7 -3.70 18.54 -2.10
C ILE A 7 -3.06 18.80 -0.73
N ILE A 8 -2.48 19.98 -0.58
CA ILE A 8 -1.93 20.51 0.66
C ILE A 8 -3.07 21.34 1.24
N PHE A 9 -3.74 20.78 2.25
CA PHE A 9 -4.80 21.42 3.01
C PHE A 9 -4.24 22.52 3.93
N LEU A 10 -3.59 23.52 3.35
CA LEU A 10 -3.23 24.77 4.00
C LEU A 10 -4.18 25.86 3.51
N LEU A 11 -4.93 26.46 4.43
CA LEU A 11 -5.63 27.71 4.15
C LEU A 11 -4.56 28.76 3.77
N PRO A 12 -4.64 29.42 2.61
CA PRO A 12 -3.59 30.32 2.11
C PRO A 12 -3.19 31.45 3.08
N ASN A 13 -4.02 31.74 4.09
CA ASN A 13 -3.82 32.81 5.07
C ASN A 13 -3.87 32.35 6.54
N ALA A 14 -3.87 31.06 6.82
CA ALA A 14 -3.72 30.54 8.17
C ALA A 14 -2.87 29.27 8.15
N HIS A 15 -1.74 29.27 8.86
CA HIS A 15 -0.89 28.10 9.12
C HIS A 15 -1.60 27.03 10.00
N PHE A 16 -2.93 26.92 9.91
CA PHE A 16 -3.72 25.94 10.63
C PHE A 16 -3.93 24.72 9.73
N PRO A 17 -3.47 23.53 10.15
CA PRO A 17 -3.51 22.36 9.27
C PRO A 17 -4.95 21.83 9.23
N LEU A 18 -5.62 21.98 8.09
CA LEU A 18 -7.06 21.72 7.94
C LEU A 18 -7.43 20.25 8.23
N TRP A 19 -6.50 19.33 7.98
CA TRP A 19 -6.64 17.91 8.36
C TRP A 19 -6.91 17.73 9.86
N LEU A 20 -6.37 18.58 10.73
CA LEU A 20 -6.48 18.47 12.18
C LEU A 20 -7.87 18.92 12.65
N VAL A 21 -8.45 19.92 11.98
CA VAL A 21 -9.85 20.33 12.21
C VAL A 21 -10.79 19.21 11.82
N VAL A 22 -10.59 18.61 10.65
CA VAL A 22 -11.43 17.52 10.15
C VAL A 22 -11.27 16.28 11.02
N LEU A 23 -10.05 16.01 11.53
CA LEU A 23 -9.75 14.88 12.41
C LEU A 23 -10.40 15.06 13.77
N CYS A 24 -10.23 16.22 14.40
CA CYS A 24 -10.90 16.52 15.65
C CYS A 24 -12.44 16.49 15.51
N GLY A 25 -13.00 17.01 14.41
CA GLY A 25 -14.44 17.00 14.17
C GLY A 25 -15.02 15.60 13.99
N SER A 26 -14.37 14.78 13.15
CA SER A 26 -14.82 13.41 12.91
C SER A 26 -14.57 12.46 14.08
N CYS A 27 -13.45 12.58 14.79
CA CYS A 27 -13.19 11.82 16.02
C CYS A 27 -14.20 12.21 17.11
N SER A 28 -14.52 13.50 17.24
CA SER A 28 -15.56 13.94 18.18
C SER A 28 -16.93 13.34 17.83
N LEU A 29 -17.31 13.29 16.55
CA LEU A 29 -18.55 12.67 16.09
C LEU A 29 -18.56 11.15 16.29
N ALA A 30 -17.44 10.47 16.01
CA ALA A 30 -17.30 9.03 16.21
C ALA A 30 -17.35 8.66 17.70
N ILE A 31 -16.73 9.45 18.57
CA ILE A 31 -16.79 9.27 20.03
C ILE A 31 -18.20 9.56 20.54
N LEU A 32 -18.86 10.60 20.03
CA LEU A 32 -20.25 10.91 20.39
C LEU A 32 -21.18 9.74 19.99
N HIS A 33 -21.04 9.22 18.78
CA HIS A 33 -21.80 8.06 18.31
C HIS A 33 -21.49 6.79 19.13
N TYR A 34 -20.23 6.56 19.49
CA TYR A 34 -19.84 5.42 20.33
C TYR A 34 -20.39 5.51 21.77
N ILE A 35 -20.55 6.73 22.29
CA ILE A 35 -21.10 6.98 23.63
C ILE A 35 -22.65 6.91 23.61
N VAL A 36 -23.28 7.37 22.53
CA VAL A 36 -24.74 7.45 22.38
C VAL A 36 -25.35 6.11 21.98
N GLU A 37 -24.75 5.37 21.04
CA GLU A 37 -25.20 4.03 20.64
C GLU A 37 -24.54 2.95 21.50
N LYS A 38 -25.14 2.62 22.65
CA LYS A 38 -24.69 1.53 23.54
C LYS A 38 -25.28 0.15 23.21
N GLU A 39 -26.29 0.10 22.34
CA GLU A 39 -26.96 -1.14 21.92
C GLU A 39 -26.64 -1.45 20.45
N PRO A 40 -26.34 -2.71 20.09
CA PRO A 40 -26.19 -3.08 18.68
C PRO A 40 -27.50 -2.79 17.94
N PRO A 41 -27.46 -2.06 16.81
CA PRO A 41 -28.67 -1.71 16.08
C PRO A 41 -29.39 -2.98 15.65
N LYS A 42 -30.64 -3.15 16.09
CA LYS A 42 -31.51 -4.32 15.77
C LYS A 42 -31.91 -4.38 14.29
N ASN A 43 -31.60 -3.35 13.51
CA ASN A 43 -31.90 -3.24 12.09
C ASN A 43 -30.60 -2.93 11.33
N GLU A 44 -30.41 -3.53 10.16
CA GLU A 44 -29.30 -3.19 9.26
C GLU A 44 -29.48 -1.73 8.81
N GLN A 45 -28.88 -0.80 9.54
CA GLN A 45 -28.82 0.61 9.15
C GLN A 45 -27.79 0.74 8.02
N ILE A 46 -28.11 0.19 6.85
CA ILE A 46 -27.37 0.35 5.60
C ILE A 46 -26.88 1.80 5.41
N PRO A 47 -27.68 2.86 5.66
CA PRO A 47 -27.17 4.23 5.55
C PRO A 47 -26.02 4.55 6.52
N ALA A 48 -26.06 4.07 7.76
CA ALA A 48 -24.97 4.28 8.73
C ALA A 48 -23.69 3.55 8.29
N VAL A 49 -23.82 2.33 7.74
CA VAL A 49 -22.69 1.58 7.20
C VAL A 49 -22.08 2.28 5.98
N VAL A 50 -22.93 2.80 5.08
CA VAL A 50 -22.48 3.56 3.91
C VAL A 50 -21.78 4.86 4.34
N ILE A 51 -22.32 5.58 5.31
CA ILE A 51 -21.68 6.80 5.85
C ILE A 51 -20.32 6.44 6.49
N ALA A 52 -20.26 5.39 7.31
CA ALA A 52 -19.01 4.93 7.92
C ALA A 52 -17.97 4.52 6.88
N PHE A 53 -18.39 3.87 5.78
CA PHE A 53 -17.52 3.52 4.66
C PHE A 53 -16.98 4.75 3.92
N VAL A 54 -17.83 5.73 3.59
CA VAL A 54 -17.38 6.97 2.95
C VAL A 54 -16.42 7.74 3.86
N MET A 55 -16.71 7.78 5.16
CA MET A 55 -15.83 8.41 6.15
C MET A 55 -14.50 7.70 6.27
N SER A 56 -14.45 6.36 6.24
CA SER A 56 -13.19 5.61 6.29
C SER A 56 -12.34 5.84 5.05
N VAL A 57 -12.94 5.86 3.85
CA VAL A 57 -12.24 6.19 2.60
C VAL A 57 -11.63 7.59 2.66
N PHE A 58 -12.39 8.57 3.15
CA PHE A 58 -11.89 9.94 3.33
C PHE A 58 -10.69 9.99 4.30
N TRP A 59 -10.78 9.30 5.44
CA TRP A 59 -9.70 9.22 6.41
C TRP A 59 -8.45 8.55 5.86
N ILE A 60 -8.60 7.40 5.21
CA ILE A 60 -7.49 6.66 4.61
C ILE A 60 -6.80 7.53 3.56
N SER A 61 -7.56 8.22 2.70
CA SER A 61 -7.02 9.12 1.68
C SER A 61 -6.22 10.29 2.29
N THR A 62 -6.79 10.94 3.32
CA THR A 62 -6.13 12.07 3.99
C THR A 62 -4.83 11.64 4.69
N VAL A 63 -4.88 10.52 5.43
CA VAL A 63 -3.71 9.98 6.13
C VAL A 63 -2.65 9.50 5.13
N ALA A 64 -3.04 8.89 4.01
CA ALA A 64 -2.10 8.48 2.97
C ALA A 64 -1.37 9.67 2.35
N GLY A 65 -2.05 10.79 2.10
CA GLY A 65 -1.43 12.02 1.60
C GLY A 65 -0.36 12.57 2.54
N GLU A 66 -0.68 12.65 3.83
CA GLU A 66 0.27 13.16 4.84
C GLU A 66 1.43 12.21 5.08
N LEU A 67 1.18 10.90 5.00
CA LEU A 67 2.24 9.88 5.04
C LEU A 67 3.22 10.05 3.87
N LEU A 68 2.71 10.30 2.65
CA LEU A 68 3.54 10.56 1.47
C LEU A 68 4.37 11.83 1.64
N ASN A 69 3.78 12.91 2.16
CA ASN A 69 4.50 14.16 2.46
C ASN A 69 5.63 13.94 3.48
N CYS A 70 5.35 13.21 4.56
CA CYS A 70 6.35 12.84 5.57
C CYS A 70 7.50 12.04 4.96
N LEU A 71 7.20 11.09 4.07
CA LEU A 71 8.21 10.29 3.39
C LEU A 71 9.04 11.11 2.41
N ALA A 72 8.44 12.06 1.70
CA ALA A 72 9.19 12.97 0.84
C ALA A 72 10.19 13.81 1.67
N ALA A 73 9.75 14.34 2.83
CA ALA A 73 10.62 15.07 3.74
C ALA A 73 11.77 14.19 4.29
N LEU A 74 11.47 12.93 4.65
CA LEU A 74 12.49 11.95 5.05
C LEU A 74 13.46 11.62 3.90
N GLY A 75 12.97 11.56 2.66
CA GLY A 75 13.81 11.35 1.48
C GLY A 75 14.84 12.45 1.29
N VAL A 76 14.43 13.71 1.47
CA VAL A 76 15.34 14.86 1.44
C VAL A 76 16.35 14.79 2.59
N LEU A 77 15.92 14.49 3.81
CA LEU A 77 16.80 14.45 4.98
C LEU A 77 17.84 13.32 4.91
N LEU A 78 17.41 12.14 4.42
CA LEU A 78 18.27 10.96 4.29
C LEU A 78 19.05 10.92 2.97
N HIS A 79 18.88 11.91 2.09
CA HIS A 79 19.42 11.89 0.72
C HIS A 79 19.07 10.57 0.01
N LEU A 80 17.80 10.16 0.09
CA LEU A 80 17.27 8.95 -0.55
C LEU A 80 16.16 9.31 -1.53
N PRO A 81 16.05 8.60 -2.67
CA PRO A 81 14.99 8.88 -3.62
C PRO A 81 13.64 8.47 -3.02
N SER A 82 12.62 9.31 -3.21
CA SER A 82 11.25 9.04 -2.73
C SER A 82 10.70 7.70 -3.24
N ALA A 83 11.10 7.27 -4.44
CA ALA A 83 10.76 5.95 -4.98
C ALA A 83 11.29 4.78 -4.11
N LEU A 84 12.48 4.93 -3.52
CA LEU A 84 13.04 3.89 -2.65
C LEU A 84 12.31 3.83 -1.30
N LEU A 85 11.92 4.98 -0.75
CA LEU A 85 11.09 5.02 0.46
C LEU A 85 9.69 4.42 0.23
N GLY A 86 9.14 4.60 -0.97
CA GLY A 86 7.91 3.93 -1.38
C GLY A 86 8.08 2.40 -1.49
N LEU A 87 9.16 1.95 -2.11
CA LEU A 87 9.48 0.53 -2.28
C LEU A 87 9.81 -0.18 -0.95
N THR A 88 10.21 0.57 0.07
CA THR A 88 10.61 0.02 1.38
C THR A 88 9.55 0.29 2.44
N VAL A 89 9.48 1.51 2.97
CA VAL A 89 8.66 1.88 4.12
C VAL A 89 7.17 1.77 3.81
N LEU A 90 6.71 2.29 2.66
CA LEU A 90 5.29 2.17 2.29
C LEU A 90 4.90 0.73 1.97
N ALA A 91 5.74 0.01 1.23
CA ALA A 91 5.49 -1.39 0.91
C ALA A 91 5.39 -2.25 2.17
N TRP A 92 6.30 -2.07 3.14
CA TRP A 92 6.22 -2.75 4.45
C TRP A 92 4.99 -2.34 5.24
N GLY A 93 4.68 -1.04 5.29
CA GLY A 93 3.52 -0.53 6.01
C GLY A 93 2.21 -1.12 5.50
N ASN A 94 2.09 -1.30 4.18
CA ASN A 94 0.92 -1.94 3.57
C ASN A 94 0.84 -3.44 3.86
N SER A 95 1.97 -4.17 3.83
CA SER A 95 1.97 -5.64 3.89
C SER A 95 2.22 -6.23 5.29
N VAL A 96 2.53 -5.42 6.30
CA VAL A 96 2.78 -5.93 7.67
C VAL A 96 1.51 -6.52 8.30
N GLY A 97 0.34 -5.92 8.06
CA GLY A 97 -0.94 -6.43 8.53
C GLY A 97 -1.28 -7.77 7.90
N ASP A 98 -1.10 -7.86 6.58
CA ASP A 98 -1.28 -9.10 5.80
C ASP A 98 -0.35 -10.20 6.32
N LEU A 99 0.93 -9.89 6.55
CA LEU A 99 1.89 -10.84 7.11
C LEU A 99 1.45 -11.40 8.46
N VAL A 100 0.97 -10.54 9.37
CA VAL A 100 0.49 -10.97 10.69
C VAL A 100 -0.76 -11.85 10.55
N ALA A 101 -1.69 -11.48 9.68
CA ALA A 101 -2.91 -12.24 9.42
C ALA A 101 -2.60 -13.62 8.80
N ASP A 102 -1.77 -13.67 7.76
CA ASP A 102 -1.37 -14.91 7.08
C ASP A 102 -0.62 -15.85 8.03
N VAL A 103 0.27 -15.31 8.87
CA VAL A 103 0.96 -16.12 9.90
C VAL A 103 -0.02 -16.66 10.93
N ALA A 104 -1.01 -15.86 11.36
CA ALA A 104 -2.03 -16.31 12.30
C ALA A 104 -2.88 -17.44 11.71
N VAL A 105 -3.36 -17.29 10.47
CA VAL A 105 -4.16 -18.30 9.75
C VAL A 105 -3.36 -19.58 9.50
N ALA A 106 -2.07 -19.45 9.14
CA ALA A 106 -1.18 -20.60 8.98
C ALA A 106 -0.99 -21.35 10.31
N LYS A 107 -0.80 -20.63 11.42
CA LYS A 107 -0.70 -21.22 12.77
C LYS A 107 -1.99 -21.86 13.25
N ALA A 108 -3.15 -21.36 12.80
CA ALA A 108 -4.46 -21.95 13.04
C ALA A 108 -4.71 -23.25 12.26
N GLY A 109 -3.72 -23.76 11.51
CA GLY A 109 -3.83 -25.00 10.76
C GLY A 109 -4.40 -24.84 9.35
N GLN A 110 -4.48 -23.61 8.83
CA GLN A 110 -5.01 -23.31 7.50
C GLN A 110 -3.94 -22.72 6.56
N PRO A 111 -2.82 -23.41 6.30
CA PRO A 111 -1.72 -22.87 5.49
C PRO A 111 -2.11 -22.60 4.03
N ALA A 112 -3.05 -23.36 3.47
CA ALA A 112 -3.53 -23.13 2.10
C ALA A 112 -4.28 -21.79 1.97
N MET A 113 -5.03 -21.39 3.00
CA MET A 113 -5.72 -20.09 3.04
C MET A 113 -4.72 -18.95 3.18
N ALA A 114 -3.73 -19.07 4.06
CA ALA A 114 -2.66 -18.09 4.19
C ALA A 114 -1.87 -17.91 2.89
N MET A 115 -1.56 -19.01 2.17
CA MET A 115 -0.91 -18.95 0.86
C MET A 115 -1.79 -18.26 -0.20
N ALA A 116 -3.10 -18.48 -0.18
CA ALA A 116 -4.02 -17.79 -1.08
C ALA A 116 -4.06 -16.28 -0.77
N GLY A 117 -4.13 -15.91 0.51
CA GLY A 117 -4.11 -14.52 0.98
C GLY A 117 -2.85 -13.77 0.53
N CYS A 118 -1.68 -14.36 0.76
CA CYS A 118 -0.41 -13.69 0.47
C CYS A 118 -0.18 -13.38 -1.02
N PHE A 119 -0.80 -14.13 -1.93
CA PHE A 119 -0.72 -13.86 -3.37
C PHE A 119 -1.90 -13.05 -3.89
N ALA A 120 -3.12 -13.33 -3.42
CA ALA A 120 -4.33 -12.67 -3.92
C ALA A 120 -4.37 -11.19 -3.59
N GLY A 121 -3.94 -10.78 -2.37
CA GLY A 121 -3.93 -9.38 -1.95
C GLY A 121 -3.06 -8.49 -2.85
N PRO A 122 -1.75 -8.77 -2.99
CA PRO A 122 -0.88 -8.02 -3.89
C PRO A 122 -1.32 -8.07 -5.36
N MET A 123 -1.83 -9.21 -5.82
CA MET A 123 -2.35 -9.35 -7.19
C MET A 123 -3.56 -8.45 -7.44
N PHE A 124 -4.51 -8.38 -6.49
CA PHE A 124 -5.65 -7.47 -6.57
C PHE A 124 -5.20 -6.01 -6.58
N ASN A 125 -4.24 -5.63 -5.72
CA ASN A 125 -3.71 -4.26 -5.66
C ASN A 125 -3.03 -3.85 -6.98
N MET A 126 -2.32 -4.76 -7.64
CA MET A 126 -1.73 -4.46 -8.96
C MET A 126 -2.79 -4.36 -10.05
N LEU A 127 -3.75 -5.29 -10.11
CA LEU A 127 -4.75 -5.30 -11.18
C LEU A 127 -5.74 -4.13 -11.06
N PHE A 128 -6.34 -3.97 -9.88
CA PHE A 128 -7.33 -2.91 -9.65
C PHE A 128 -6.66 -1.60 -9.29
N GLY A 129 -5.75 -1.57 -8.32
CA GLY A 129 -5.12 -0.33 -7.87
C GLY A 129 -4.28 0.34 -8.96
N LEU A 130 -3.20 -0.33 -9.39
CA LEU A 130 -2.33 0.22 -10.45
C LEU A 130 -3.07 0.32 -11.79
N GLY A 131 -3.89 -0.67 -12.15
CA GLY A 131 -4.67 -0.65 -13.40
C GLY A 131 -5.64 0.53 -13.49
N THR A 132 -6.43 0.79 -12.45
CA THR A 132 -7.35 1.95 -12.45
C THR A 132 -6.60 3.28 -12.42
N ALA A 133 -5.50 3.38 -11.67
CA ALA A 133 -4.66 4.58 -11.64
C ALA A 133 -4.11 4.92 -13.04
N LEU A 134 -3.61 3.91 -13.78
CA LEU A 134 -3.11 4.11 -15.14
C LEU A 134 -4.23 4.48 -16.12
N VAL A 135 -5.42 3.90 -15.99
CA VAL A 135 -6.59 4.24 -16.82
C VAL A 135 -6.99 5.70 -16.61
N ILE A 136 -7.09 6.16 -15.35
CA ILE A 136 -7.42 7.54 -15.01
C ILE A 136 -6.36 8.48 -15.60
N GLN A 137 -5.08 8.20 -15.37
CA GLN A 137 -3.99 9.05 -15.85
C GLN A 137 -3.92 9.11 -17.38
N THR A 138 -4.19 8.01 -18.07
CA THR A 138 -4.24 7.97 -19.54
C THR A 138 -5.45 8.74 -20.08
N ALA A 139 -6.59 8.71 -19.37
CA ALA A 139 -7.77 9.47 -19.74
C ALA A 139 -7.54 10.99 -19.60
N ASP A 140 -6.80 11.43 -18.58
CA ASP A 140 -6.50 12.84 -18.33
C ASP A 140 -5.55 13.45 -19.38
N VAL A 141 -4.64 12.65 -19.94
CA VAL A 141 -3.64 13.09 -20.94
C VAL A 141 -4.13 12.91 -22.39
N PHE A 142 -5.32 12.32 -22.58
CA PHE A 142 -5.89 12.10 -23.91
C PHE A 142 -6.02 13.43 -24.70
N PRO A 143 -5.60 13.50 -25.99
CA PRO A 143 -5.25 12.40 -26.89
C PRO A 143 -3.75 12.05 -26.95
N GLU A 144 -2.90 12.65 -26.13
CA GLU A 144 -1.48 12.33 -26.10
C GLU A 144 -1.22 10.98 -25.41
N ALA A 145 -0.21 10.25 -25.89
CA ALA A 145 0.16 8.97 -25.28
C ALA A 145 0.94 9.23 -23.98
N TYR A 146 0.44 8.70 -22.87
CA TYR A 146 1.16 8.72 -21.60
C TYR A 146 2.46 7.91 -21.71
N GLN A 147 3.61 8.59 -21.60
CA GLN A 147 4.93 7.97 -21.70
C GLN A 147 5.31 7.35 -20.35
N LEU A 148 5.39 6.01 -20.30
CA LEU A 148 5.93 5.32 -19.13
C LEU A 148 7.46 5.44 -19.11
N HIS A 149 7.99 6.22 -18.17
CA HIS A 149 9.41 6.24 -17.89
C HIS A 149 9.81 5.02 -17.05
N PHE A 150 10.32 3.99 -17.71
CA PHE A 150 10.87 2.82 -17.03
C PHE A 150 12.23 3.14 -16.41
N HIS A 151 12.23 3.50 -15.13
CA HIS A 151 13.45 3.58 -14.36
C HIS A 151 14.04 2.17 -14.12
N THR A 152 15.37 2.09 -14.06
CA THR A 152 16.11 0.84 -13.81
C THR A 152 15.62 0.12 -12.54
N SER A 153 15.20 0.87 -11.51
CA SER A 153 14.63 0.33 -10.28
C SER A 153 13.36 -0.50 -10.50
N ILE A 154 12.48 -0.06 -11.41
CA ILE A 154 11.23 -0.76 -11.75
C ILE A 154 11.55 -2.08 -12.46
N VAL A 155 12.49 -2.05 -13.40
CA VAL A 155 12.93 -3.26 -14.13
C VAL A 155 13.51 -4.29 -13.16
N VAL A 156 14.36 -3.85 -12.24
CA VAL A 156 14.94 -4.73 -11.21
C VAL A 156 13.84 -5.30 -10.32
N ALA A 157 12.90 -4.48 -9.82
CA ALA A 157 11.78 -4.97 -9.03
C ALA A 157 10.96 -6.03 -9.79
N PHE A 158 10.70 -5.82 -11.07
CA PHE A 158 9.95 -6.77 -11.90
C PHE A 158 10.71 -8.10 -12.10
N VAL A 159 12.03 -8.05 -12.30
CA VAL A 159 12.87 -9.26 -12.42
C VAL A 159 12.85 -10.08 -11.13
N PHE A 160 13.04 -9.44 -9.97
CA PHE A 160 12.99 -10.13 -8.68
C PHE A 160 11.59 -10.66 -8.36
N LEU A 161 10.53 -9.93 -8.73
CA LEU A 161 9.15 -10.38 -8.62
C LEU A 161 8.92 -11.66 -9.44
N ILE A 162 9.25 -11.65 -10.74
CA ILE A 162 9.09 -12.83 -11.60
C ILE A 162 9.92 -14.01 -11.07
N LEU A 163 11.16 -13.76 -10.66
CA LEU A 163 12.04 -14.80 -10.09
C LEU A 163 11.38 -15.44 -8.86
N SER A 164 10.81 -14.64 -7.96
CA SER A 164 10.14 -15.12 -6.75
C SER A 164 8.86 -15.92 -7.06
N LEU A 165 8.04 -15.46 -8.01
CA LEU A 165 6.80 -16.13 -8.42
C LEU A 165 7.08 -17.44 -9.15
N MET A 166 7.97 -17.41 -10.15
CA MET A 166 8.36 -18.60 -10.91
C MET A 166 9.06 -19.63 -10.03
N GLY A 167 9.97 -19.19 -9.16
CA GLY A 167 10.61 -20.06 -8.18
C GLY A 167 9.59 -20.71 -7.25
N SER A 168 8.63 -19.93 -6.75
CA SER A 168 7.58 -20.46 -5.86
C SER A 168 6.66 -21.44 -6.58
N LEU A 169 6.28 -21.15 -7.82
CA LEU A 169 5.47 -22.06 -8.64
C LEU A 169 6.19 -23.38 -8.87
N LEU A 170 7.48 -23.35 -9.25
CA LEU A 170 8.29 -24.55 -9.49
C LEU A 170 8.48 -25.37 -8.21
N VAL A 171 8.82 -24.73 -7.09
CA VAL A 171 9.07 -25.44 -5.83
C VAL A 171 7.79 -26.04 -5.26
N VAL A 172 6.67 -25.30 -5.31
CA VAL A 172 5.38 -25.80 -4.82
C VAL A 172 4.88 -26.97 -5.67
N THR A 173 5.01 -26.89 -6.99
CA THR A 173 4.60 -28.00 -7.88
C THR A 173 5.48 -29.24 -7.69
N TRP A 174 6.80 -29.07 -7.56
CA TRP A 174 7.72 -30.18 -7.31
C TRP A 174 7.49 -30.82 -5.93
N CYS A 175 7.26 -30.01 -4.89
CA CYS A 175 7.02 -30.49 -3.53
C CYS A 175 5.57 -30.95 -3.26
N ARG A 176 4.81 -31.31 -4.31
CA ARG A 176 3.41 -31.80 -4.22
C ARG A 176 2.50 -30.89 -3.39
N PHE A 177 2.53 -29.59 -3.69
CA PHE A 177 1.72 -28.56 -3.03
C PHE A 177 1.98 -28.38 -1.52
N ARG A 178 3.16 -28.80 -1.04
CA ARG A 178 3.65 -28.43 0.30
C ARG A 178 4.84 -27.49 0.18
N VAL A 179 4.80 -26.39 0.92
CA VAL A 179 5.91 -25.43 0.98
C VAL A 179 6.95 -25.92 2.00
N PRO A 180 8.18 -26.27 1.59
CA PRO A 180 9.22 -26.68 2.52
C PRO A 180 9.75 -25.48 3.30
N ARG A 181 10.11 -25.66 4.58
CA ARG A 181 10.62 -24.58 5.45
C ARG A 181 11.85 -23.88 4.87
N PHE A 182 12.72 -24.61 4.16
CA PHE A 182 13.89 -24.07 3.49
C PHE A 182 13.53 -23.03 2.41
N TRP A 183 12.39 -23.18 1.73
CA TRP A 183 11.95 -22.22 0.71
C TRP A 183 11.62 -20.85 1.32
N GLY A 184 11.06 -20.83 2.54
CA GLY A 184 10.84 -19.58 3.26
C GLY A 184 12.14 -18.80 3.49
N PHE A 185 13.22 -19.48 3.90
CA PHE A 185 14.54 -18.84 4.03
C PHE A 185 15.08 -18.34 2.68
N CYS A 186 14.85 -19.08 1.59
CA CYS A 186 15.23 -18.65 0.25
C CYS A 186 14.51 -17.36 -0.16
N LEU A 187 13.20 -17.26 0.08
CA LEU A 187 12.41 -16.07 -0.25
C LEU A 187 12.84 -14.85 0.57
N VAL A 188 13.09 -15.02 1.87
CA VAL A 188 13.63 -13.93 2.72
C VAL A 188 15.01 -13.49 2.24
N SER A 189 15.88 -14.44 1.87
CA SER A 189 17.21 -14.12 1.34
C SER A 189 17.13 -13.36 0.02
N LEU A 190 16.25 -13.79 -0.90
CA LEU A 190 15.98 -13.12 -2.17
C LEU A 190 15.47 -11.70 -1.92
N TYR A 191 14.59 -11.50 -0.94
CA TYR A 191 14.10 -10.17 -0.55
C TYR A 191 15.21 -9.27 -0.01
N ILE A 192 16.10 -9.78 0.84
CA ILE A 192 17.25 -9.02 1.36
C ILE A 192 18.20 -8.60 0.22
N ILE A 193 18.48 -9.52 -0.71
CA ILE A 193 19.31 -9.23 -1.89
C ILE A 193 18.65 -8.15 -2.75
N PHE A 194 17.34 -8.26 -2.99
CA PHE A 194 16.57 -7.26 -3.74
C PHE A 194 16.67 -5.87 -3.11
N ILE A 195 16.52 -5.75 -1.79
CA ILE A 195 16.65 -4.49 -1.07
C ILE A 195 18.07 -3.94 -1.17
N ALA A 196 19.09 -4.77 -0.99
CA ALA A 196 20.49 -4.36 -1.12
C ALA A 196 20.79 -3.83 -2.53
N VAL A 197 20.39 -4.56 -3.58
CA VAL A 197 20.57 -4.12 -4.98
C VAL A 197 19.82 -2.81 -5.25
N SER A 198 18.58 -2.68 -4.75
CA SER A 198 17.78 -1.47 -4.93
C SER A 198 18.40 -0.26 -4.24
N LEU A 199 18.97 -0.43 -3.05
CA LEU A 199 19.72 0.61 -2.33
C LEU A 199 20.99 1.02 -3.07
N VAL A 200 21.74 0.05 -3.60
CA VAL A 200 22.95 0.31 -4.37
C VAL A 200 22.62 1.11 -5.64
N ILE A 201 21.61 0.70 -6.41
CA ILE A 201 21.18 1.44 -7.61
C ILE A 201 20.71 2.86 -7.25
N ALA A 202 19.97 3.01 -6.15
CA ALA A 202 19.54 4.31 -5.68
C ALA A 202 20.72 5.21 -5.29
N SER A 203 21.76 4.66 -4.65
CA SER A 203 22.97 5.40 -4.30
C SER A 203 23.77 5.90 -5.51
N PHE A 204 23.72 5.18 -6.63
CA PHE A 204 24.37 5.57 -7.89
C PHE A 204 23.52 6.50 -8.77
N SER A 205 22.25 6.72 -8.42
CA SER A 205 21.34 7.59 -9.18
C SER A 205 21.32 9.04 -8.66
N PHE A 206 22.22 9.39 -7.73
CA PHE A 206 22.46 10.73 -7.21
C PHE A 206 23.62 11.43 -7.91
#